data_AF-A0A8I3AP03-F1
#
_entry.id   AF-A0A8I3AP03-F1
#
_cell.length_a   1.000
_cell.length_b   1.000
_cell.length_c   1.000
_cell.angle_alpha   90.00
_cell.angle_beta   90.00
_cell.angle_gamma   90.00
#
_symmetry.space_group_name_H-M   'P 1'
#
loop_
_entity.id
_entity.type
_entity.pdbx_description
1 polymer ?
#
loop_
_entity_poly.entity_id
_entity_poly.type
_entity_poly.pdbx_seq_one_letter_code
_entity_poly.pdbx_strand_id
1 'polypeptide(L)'
;MHLHSILGFLACLPLTFASTLPTEFSEDFSRSIQVTRESVASDINGIDIAVEKLISALDPFEGGILDVPKLVIVGTNFLNVHAANRKAFVNAKRIESQFSKEDSKAIIDLVEQTLVITNPRATELVIRKKPAFDGLQSGTFARLSLELMLNDHLSLSDALVRWVEPSLRDEADEAVETITLALEDAIEVYS
;
A
#
# COMPACT_ATOMS: atom_id res chain seq x y z
N MET A 1 53.83 -36.91 29.13
CA MET A 1 52.97 -38.12 29.12
C MET A 1 51.62 -37.67 28.61
N HIS A 2 51.34 -37.73 27.30
CA HIS A 2 50.86 -38.92 26.55
C HIS A 2 49.64 -39.54 27.23
N LEU A 3 48.43 -39.35 26.65
CA LEU A 3 47.72 -40.29 25.74
C LEU A 3 47.39 -41.62 26.47
N HIS A 4 46.19 -42.19 26.39
CA HIS A 4 45.53 -42.79 25.21
C HIS A 4 43.99 -42.56 25.30
N SER A 5 43.23 -42.18 24.25
CA SER A 5 43.01 -42.84 22.95
C SER A 5 42.20 -44.16 23.17
N ILE A 6 41.10 -44.51 22.50
CA ILE A 6 40.89 -44.67 21.05
C ILE A 6 39.40 -44.93 20.73
N LEU A 7 38.92 -44.17 19.73
CA LEU A 7 38.10 -44.50 18.54
C LEU A 7 36.92 -45.49 18.56
N GLY A 8 35.92 -45.07 17.78
CA GLY A 8 35.15 -45.88 16.82
C GLY A 8 34.06 -45.04 16.14
N PHE A 9 34.39 -43.99 15.35
CA PHE A 9 34.68 -43.98 13.90
C PHE A 9 33.58 -44.56 13.00
N LEU A 10 33.04 -43.70 12.12
CA LEU A 10 32.70 -43.85 10.69
C LEU A 10 31.50 -42.93 10.37
N ALA A 11 31.46 -42.11 9.33
CA ALA A 11 32.42 -41.76 8.30
C ALA A 11 31.89 -40.56 7.49
N CYS A 12 32.82 -39.74 7.03
CA CYS A 12 32.95 -39.22 5.65
C CYS A 12 31.71 -38.68 4.91
N LEU A 13 31.70 -37.38 4.60
CA LEU A 13 32.24 -36.83 3.35
C LEU A 13 32.08 -35.29 3.30
N PRO A 14 33.11 -34.53 2.89
CA PRO A 14 32.98 -33.12 2.54
C PRO A 14 32.54 -33.02 1.07
N LEU A 15 31.43 -32.33 0.78
CA LEU A 15 31.20 -31.81 -0.57
C LEU A 15 31.53 -30.31 -0.58
N THR A 16 32.70 -30.03 -1.11
CA THR A 16 33.01 -28.76 -1.78
C THR A 16 31.97 -28.51 -2.86
N PHE A 17 31.05 -27.58 -2.64
CA PHE A 17 30.47 -26.82 -3.73
C PHE A 17 31.26 -25.52 -3.85
N ALA A 18 32.27 -25.54 -4.73
CA ALA A 18 32.62 -24.34 -5.45
C ALA A 18 31.36 -23.93 -6.22
N SER A 19 30.57 -23.01 -5.65
CA SER A 19 29.56 -22.32 -6.42
C SER A 19 30.32 -21.47 -7.43
N THR A 20 30.49 -21.99 -8.63
CA THR A 20 30.66 -21.17 -9.82
C THR A 20 29.45 -20.26 -9.85
N LEU A 21 29.59 -19.05 -9.32
CA LEU A 21 28.62 -17.97 -9.54
C LEU A 21 28.41 -17.92 -11.05
N PRO A 22 27.18 -18.10 -11.55
CA PRO A 22 26.92 -17.86 -12.95
C PRO A 22 27.32 -16.41 -13.23
N THR A 23 28.33 -16.22 -14.06
CA THR A 23 28.76 -14.91 -14.59
C THR A 23 27.72 -14.34 -15.58
N GLU A 24 26.46 -14.73 -15.45
CA GLU A 24 25.32 -14.24 -16.25
C GLU A 24 24.44 -13.25 -15.47
N PHE A 25 24.82 -12.88 -14.24
CA PHE A 25 24.19 -11.77 -13.52
C PHE A 25 24.84 -10.43 -13.87
N SER A 26 25.03 -10.19 -15.17
CA SER A 26 25.64 -8.98 -15.72
C SER A 26 25.03 -8.73 -17.10
N GLU A 27 23.77 -8.26 -17.15
CA GLU A 27 23.28 -7.34 -18.20
C GLU A 27 21.78 -6.95 -18.13
N ASP A 28 21.00 -7.29 -17.09
CA ASP A 28 19.56 -6.91 -17.07
C ASP A 28 19.13 -6.01 -15.88
N PHE A 29 20.10 -5.44 -15.14
CA PHE A 29 19.81 -4.56 -13.99
C PHE A 29 19.68 -3.06 -14.34
N SER A 30 19.80 -2.72 -15.62
CA SER A 30 19.78 -1.34 -16.12
C SER A 30 18.69 -1.06 -17.17
N ARG A 31 17.73 -1.96 -17.38
CA ARG A 31 16.53 -1.57 -18.12
C ARG A 31 15.76 -0.59 -17.23
N SER A 32 15.79 0.70 -17.56
CA SER A 32 14.79 1.63 -17.05
C SER A 32 13.44 1.01 -17.39
N ILE A 33 12.76 0.45 -16.40
CA ILE A 33 11.35 0.10 -16.58
C ILE A 33 10.68 1.46 -16.71
N GLN A 34 10.50 1.91 -17.94
CA GLN A 34 9.73 3.11 -18.21
C GLN A 34 8.36 2.89 -17.59
N VAL A 35 8.01 3.72 -16.61
CA VAL A 35 6.69 3.69 -15.98
C VAL A 35 5.70 4.13 -17.05
N THR A 36 4.77 3.25 -17.39
CA THR A 36 3.73 3.50 -18.38
C THR A 36 2.40 3.80 -17.70
N ARG A 37 1.46 4.36 -18.47
CA ARG A 37 0.05 4.52 -18.05
C ARG A 37 -0.54 3.22 -17.51
N GLU A 38 -0.26 2.08 -18.13
CA GLU A 38 -0.74 0.76 -17.70
C GLU A 38 -0.21 0.38 -16.32
N SER A 39 1.07 0.69 -16.03
CA SER A 39 1.66 0.41 -14.72
C SER A 39 1.03 1.27 -13.62
N VAL A 40 0.79 2.56 -13.89
CA VAL A 40 0.06 3.46 -12.97
C VAL A 40 -1.36 2.97 -12.75
N ALA A 41 -2.06 2.58 -13.82
CA ALA A 41 -3.40 2.01 -13.74
C ALA A 41 -3.44 0.71 -12.92
N SER A 42 -2.44 -0.17 -13.06
CA SER A 42 -2.33 -1.38 -12.25
C SER A 42 -2.12 -1.06 -10.76
N ASP A 43 -1.35 -0.02 -10.45
CA ASP A 43 -1.11 0.39 -9.08
C ASP A 43 -2.37 1.03 -8.45
N ILE A 44 -3.09 1.87 -9.19
CA ILE A 44 -4.40 2.44 -8.75
C ILE A 44 -5.41 1.33 -8.45
N ASN A 45 -5.58 0.37 -9.37
CA ASN A 45 -6.45 -0.79 -9.14
C ASN A 45 -5.99 -1.62 -7.94
N GLY A 46 -4.68 -1.74 -7.72
CA GLY A 46 -4.12 -2.43 -6.56
C GLY A 46 -4.50 -1.76 -5.23
N ILE A 47 -4.50 -0.43 -5.19
CA ILE A 47 -4.97 0.35 -4.03
C ILE A 47 -6.47 0.16 -3.85
N ASP A 48 -7.26 0.29 -4.93
CA ASP A 48 -8.72 0.15 -4.89
C ASP A 48 -9.15 -1.22 -4.32
N ILE A 49 -8.53 -2.30 -4.80
CA ILE A 49 -8.76 -3.66 -4.28
C ILE A 49 -8.40 -3.77 -2.79
N ALA A 50 -7.35 -3.10 -2.33
CA ALA A 50 -6.98 -3.10 -0.93
C ALA A 50 -8.00 -2.33 -0.07
N VAL A 51 -8.54 -1.21 -0.58
CA VAL A 51 -9.58 -0.41 0.10
C VAL A 51 -10.89 -1.19 0.17
N GLU A 52 -11.32 -1.87 -0.90
CA GLU A 52 -12.51 -2.74 -0.88
C GLU A 52 -12.39 -3.90 0.12
N LYS A 53 -11.17 -4.45 0.29
CA LYS A 53 -10.91 -5.45 1.33
C LYS A 53 -10.96 -4.87 2.74
N LEU A 54 -10.49 -3.63 2.93
CA LEU A 54 -10.64 -2.91 4.18
C LEU A 54 -12.12 -2.69 4.50
N ILE A 55 -12.93 -2.24 3.54
CA ILE A 55 -14.38 -2.11 3.68
C ILE A 55 -15.00 -3.44 4.10
N SER A 56 -14.67 -4.52 3.38
CA SER A 56 -15.18 -5.87 3.68
C SER A 56 -14.80 -6.36 5.08
N ALA A 57 -13.67 -5.94 5.62
CA ALA A 57 -13.23 -6.26 6.98
C ALA A 57 -13.92 -5.41 8.05
N LEU A 58 -14.20 -4.14 7.74
CA LEU A 58 -14.88 -3.19 8.63
C LEU A 58 -16.36 -3.51 8.77
N ASP A 59 -17.05 -3.93 7.69
CA ASP A 59 -18.49 -4.21 7.71
C ASP A 59 -18.94 -5.12 8.87
N PRO A 60 -18.34 -6.32 9.08
CA PRO A 60 -18.74 -7.23 10.15
C PRO A 60 -18.11 -6.93 11.53
N PHE A 61 -17.29 -5.88 11.65
CA PHE A 61 -16.64 -5.49 12.90
C PHE A 61 -17.58 -4.64 13.74
N GLU A 62 -18.09 -5.16 14.85
CA GLU A 62 -19.02 -4.48 15.76
C GLU A 62 -18.39 -4.13 17.12
N GLY A 63 -17.17 -4.59 17.36
CA GLY A 63 -16.42 -4.32 18.58
C GLY A 63 -16.79 -5.26 19.73
N GLY A 64 -16.27 -4.96 20.92
CA GLY A 64 -16.36 -5.85 22.08
C GLY A 64 -15.41 -7.06 22.00
N ILE A 65 -15.28 -7.78 23.12
CA ILE A 65 -14.20 -8.76 23.33
C ILE A 65 -14.18 -9.91 22.30
N LEU A 66 -15.34 -10.30 21.76
CA LEU A 66 -15.45 -11.38 20.77
C LEU A 66 -14.95 -10.94 19.37
N ASP A 67 -14.84 -9.65 19.13
CA ASP A 67 -14.41 -9.07 17.85
C ASP A 67 -12.92 -8.71 17.82
N VAL A 68 -12.14 -9.04 18.86
CA VAL A 68 -10.68 -8.88 18.85
C VAL A 68 -10.02 -9.55 17.61
N PRO A 69 -10.40 -10.77 17.19
CA PRO A 69 -9.89 -11.34 15.95
C PRO A 69 -10.24 -10.51 14.70
N LYS A 70 -11.43 -9.89 14.66
CA LYS A 70 -11.84 -9.01 13.55
C LYS A 70 -11.04 -7.71 13.55
N LEU A 71 -10.74 -7.14 14.72
CA LEU A 71 -9.86 -5.98 14.83
C LEU A 71 -8.47 -6.25 14.22
N VAL A 72 -7.92 -7.45 14.41
CA VAL A 72 -6.66 -7.87 13.76
C VAL A 72 -6.81 -7.93 12.24
N ILE A 73 -7.94 -8.43 11.74
CA ILE A 73 -8.23 -8.47 10.29
C ILE A 73 -8.37 -7.05 9.72
N VAL A 74 -9.09 -6.16 10.40
CA VAL A 74 -9.21 -4.75 10.03
C VAL A 74 -7.82 -4.11 9.98
N GLY A 75 -7.00 -4.29 11.01
CA GLY A 75 -5.65 -3.73 11.02
C GLY A 75 -4.72 -4.29 9.96
N THR A 76 -4.83 -5.58 9.66
CA THR A 76 -4.13 -6.18 8.51
C THR A 76 -4.52 -5.51 7.20
N ASN A 77 -5.80 -5.16 7.02
CA ASN A 77 -6.24 -4.52 5.79
C ASN A 77 -5.84 -3.04 5.69
N PHE A 78 -5.78 -2.29 6.81
CA PHE A 78 -5.13 -0.97 6.81
C PHE A 78 -3.67 -1.07 6.32
N LEU A 79 -2.91 -2.05 6.82
CA LEU A 79 -1.52 -2.26 6.38
C LEU A 79 -1.42 -2.68 4.91
N ASN A 80 -2.41 -3.41 4.38
CA ASN A 80 -2.46 -3.76 2.97
C ASN A 80 -2.71 -2.54 2.07
N VAL A 81 -3.58 -1.61 2.49
CA VAL A 81 -3.79 -0.33 1.80
C VAL A 81 -2.49 0.47 1.79
N HIS A 82 -1.84 0.60 2.95
CA HIS A 82 -0.52 1.23 3.05
C HIS A 82 0.49 0.60 2.09
N ALA A 83 0.64 -0.73 2.11
CA ALA A 83 1.61 -1.43 1.26
C ALA A 83 1.34 -1.23 -0.24
N ALA A 84 0.06 -1.29 -0.67
CA ALA A 84 -0.33 -1.04 -2.05
C ALA A 84 0.03 0.40 -2.46
N ASN A 85 -0.27 1.37 -1.60
CA ASN A 85 0.05 2.77 -1.86
C ASN A 85 1.57 3.01 -1.88
N ARG A 86 2.36 2.44 -0.96
CA ARG A 86 3.82 2.58 -0.96
C ARG A 86 4.47 1.95 -2.18
N LYS A 87 3.94 0.83 -2.69
CA LYS A 87 4.36 0.28 -3.97
C LYS A 87 4.10 1.28 -5.11
N ALA A 88 2.88 1.81 -5.20
CA ALA A 88 2.51 2.81 -6.20
C ALA A 88 3.40 4.05 -6.14
N PHE A 89 3.69 4.56 -4.94
CA PHE A 89 4.56 5.72 -4.73
C PHE A 89 6.00 5.45 -5.20
N VAL A 90 6.56 4.27 -4.88
CA VAL A 90 7.90 3.88 -5.36
C VAL A 90 7.95 3.81 -6.88
N ASN A 91 6.88 3.32 -7.53
CA ASN A 91 6.78 3.28 -8.98
C ASN A 91 6.62 4.70 -9.56
N ALA A 92 5.75 5.54 -9.01
CA ALA A 92 5.52 6.92 -9.45
C ALA A 92 6.82 7.75 -9.46
N LYS A 93 7.72 7.53 -8.50
CA LYS A 93 9.03 8.19 -8.47
C LYS A 93 9.98 7.82 -9.62
N ARG A 94 9.65 6.81 -10.42
CA ARG A 94 10.43 6.37 -11.58
C ARG A 94 9.84 6.86 -12.91
N ILE A 95 8.80 7.69 -12.88
CA ILE A 95 8.31 8.37 -14.07
C ILE A 95 9.37 9.40 -14.49
N GLU A 96 9.77 9.36 -15.76
CA GLU A 96 10.83 10.22 -16.31
C GLU A 96 10.31 11.24 -17.33
N SER A 97 9.06 11.08 -17.78
CA SER A 97 8.44 11.92 -18.79
C SER A 97 6.99 12.22 -18.43
N GLN A 98 6.54 13.41 -18.79
CA GLN A 98 5.13 13.80 -18.69
C GLN A 98 4.24 12.85 -19.52
N PHE A 99 3.09 12.49 -18.99
CA PHE A 99 2.09 11.71 -19.71
C PHE A 99 1.46 12.53 -20.84
N SER A 100 1.01 11.86 -21.89
CA SER A 100 0.17 12.51 -22.91
C SER A 100 -1.13 13.01 -22.29
N LYS A 101 -1.86 13.88 -23.00
CA LYS A 101 -3.17 14.36 -22.54
C LYS A 101 -4.15 13.20 -22.39
N GLU A 102 -4.14 12.27 -23.34
CA GLU A 102 -4.97 11.08 -23.37
C GLU A 102 -4.66 10.13 -22.20
N ASP A 103 -3.37 9.87 -21.96
CA ASP A 103 -2.94 9.01 -20.84
C ASP A 103 -3.24 9.64 -19.49
N SER A 104 -3.02 10.96 -19.37
CA SER A 104 -3.35 11.74 -18.18
C SER A 104 -4.85 11.65 -17.87
N LYS A 105 -5.70 11.88 -18.87
CA LYS A 105 -7.15 11.79 -18.70
C LYS A 105 -7.58 10.38 -18.29
N ALA A 106 -7.01 9.34 -18.92
CA ALA A 106 -7.32 7.96 -18.60
C ALA A 106 -6.91 7.57 -17.16
N ILE A 107 -5.81 8.13 -16.64
CA ILE A 107 -5.38 7.93 -15.25
C ILE A 107 -6.36 8.63 -14.30
N ILE A 108 -6.72 9.88 -14.57
CA ILE A 108 -7.67 10.66 -13.75
C ILE A 108 -9.04 9.96 -13.73
N ASP A 109 -9.58 9.61 -14.90
CA ASP A 109 -10.85 8.88 -15.03
C ASP A 109 -10.87 7.60 -14.19
N LEU A 110 -9.75 6.86 -14.17
CA LEU A 110 -9.65 5.65 -13.37
C LEU A 110 -9.71 5.97 -11.87
N VAL A 111 -9.01 7.00 -11.40
CA VAL A 111 -9.05 7.45 -10.00
C VAL A 111 -10.46 7.89 -9.62
N GLU A 112 -11.13 8.66 -10.46
CA GLU A 112 -12.51 9.12 -10.25
C GLU A 112 -13.52 7.97 -10.17
N GLN A 113 -13.35 6.95 -11.03
CA GLN A 113 -14.24 5.78 -11.06
C GLN A 113 -13.93 4.75 -9.97
N THR A 114 -12.82 4.90 -9.24
CA THR A 114 -12.40 3.95 -8.20
C THR A 114 -12.14 4.66 -6.88
N LEU A 115 -10.93 5.20 -6.69
CA LEU A 115 -10.44 5.72 -5.42
C LEU A 115 -11.24 6.91 -4.88
N VAL A 116 -11.79 7.77 -5.74
CA VAL A 116 -12.70 8.86 -5.32
C VAL A 116 -14.03 8.33 -4.76
N ILE A 117 -14.39 7.09 -5.09
CA ILE A 117 -15.59 6.42 -4.56
C ILE A 117 -15.24 5.58 -3.33
N THR A 118 -14.20 4.74 -3.43
CA THR A 118 -13.89 3.73 -2.43
C THR A 118 -13.25 4.32 -1.17
N ASN A 119 -12.41 5.36 -1.28
CA ASN A 119 -11.82 5.99 -0.09
C ASN A 119 -12.86 6.74 0.77
N PRO A 120 -13.74 7.60 0.23
CA PRO A 120 -14.82 8.19 1.02
C PRO A 120 -15.76 7.15 1.64
N ARG A 121 -16.07 6.07 0.92
CA ARG A 121 -16.88 4.97 1.48
C ARG A 121 -16.18 4.28 2.66
N ALA A 122 -14.87 4.02 2.55
CA ALA A 122 -14.10 3.37 3.60
C ALA A 122 -13.98 4.26 4.84
N THR A 123 -13.65 5.53 4.67
CA THR A 123 -13.52 6.51 5.77
C THR A 123 -14.83 6.70 6.52
N GLU A 124 -15.94 6.86 5.79
CA GLU A 124 -17.28 6.94 6.36
C GLU A 124 -17.67 5.66 7.13
N LEU A 125 -17.24 4.48 6.66
CA LEU A 125 -17.42 3.25 7.42
C LEU A 125 -16.55 3.22 8.70
N VAL A 126 -15.30 3.69 8.64
CA VAL A 126 -14.46 3.83 9.83
C VAL A 126 -15.11 4.79 10.84
N ILE A 127 -15.66 5.92 10.40
CA ILE A 127 -16.43 6.86 11.24
C ILE A 127 -17.59 6.15 11.93
N ARG A 128 -18.44 5.43 11.19
CA ARG A 128 -19.56 4.68 11.78
C ARG A 128 -19.13 3.61 12.78
N LYS A 129 -17.95 3.03 12.61
CA LYS A 129 -17.39 2.02 13.52
C LYS A 129 -16.71 2.63 14.76
N LYS A 130 -16.74 3.95 14.96
CA LYS A 130 -16.16 4.58 16.16
C LYS A 130 -16.60 3.92 17.48
N PRO A 131 -17.90 3.63 17.73
CA PRO A 131 -18.29 2.94 18.96
C PRO A 131 -17.65 1.55 19.12
N ALA A 132 -17.44 0.83 18.02
CA ALA A 132 -16.80 -0.48 18.01
C ALA A 132 -15.31 -0.40 18.38
N PHE A 133 -14.59 0.58 17.83
CA PHE A 133 -13.20 0.86 18.19
C PHE A 133 -13.10 1.34 19.65
N ASP A 134 -13.96 2.26 20.08
CA ASP A 134 -13.99 2.76 21.46
C ASP A 134 -14.26 1.63 22.47
N GLY A 135 -15.18 0.72 22.16
CA GLY A 135 -15.50 -0.46 22.99
C GLY A 135 -14.33 -1.43 23.18
N LEU A 136 -13.35 -1.40 22.28
CA LEU A 136 -12.08 -2.14 22.37
C LEU A 136 -10.89 -1.28 22.80
N GLN A 137 -11.11 -0.02 23.17
CA GLN A 137 -10.07 0.97 23.47
C GLN A 137 -9.04 1.12 22.33
N SER A 138 -9.48 0.93 21.09
CA SER A 138 -8.67 0.98 19.87
C SER A 138 -8.92 2.21 19.01
N GLY A 139 -9.56 3.26 19.55
CA GLY A 139 -9.76 4.54 18.85
C GLY A 139 -8.45 5.18 18.38
N THR A 140 -7.41 5.18 19.22
CA THR A 140 -6.06 5.65 18.81
C THR A 140 -5.49 4.88 17.63
N PHE A 141 -5.75 3.57 17.56
CA PHE A 141 -5.32 2.74 16.44
C PHE A 141 -6.02 3.13 15.13
N ALA A 142 -7.33 3.39 15.18
CA ALA A 142 -8.08 3.88 14.02
C ALA A 142 -7.57 5.25 13.54
N ARG A 143 -7.36 6.21 14.48
CA ARG A 143 -6.80 7.53 14.17
C ARG A 143 -5.45 7.42 13.46
N LEU A 144 -4.49 6.70 14.06
CA LEU A 144 -3.14 6.55 13.49
C LEU A 144 -3.16 5.86 12.12
N SER A 145 -4.10 4.94 11.90
CA SER A 145 -4.26 4.28 10.60
C SER A 145 -4.78 5.25 9.54
N LEU A 146 -5.71 6.13 9.89
CA LEU A 146 -6.20 7.18 9.00
C LEU A 146 -5.12 8.22 8.69
N GLU A 147 -4.35 8.66 9.69
CA GLU A 147 -3.20 9.57 9.49
C GLU A 147 -2.14 8.98 8.56
N LEU A 148 -1.85 7.68 8.71
CA LEU A 148 -0.94 6.98 7.81
C LEU A 148 -1.48 6.97 6.38
N MET A 149 -2.76 6.67 6.18
CA MET A 149 -3.38 6.70 4.86
C MET A 149 -3.41 8.10 4.25
N LEU A 150 -3.66 9.14 5.04
CA LEU A 150 -3.58 10.54 4.58
C LEU A 150 -2.18 10.88 4.10
N ASN A 151 -1.15 10.57 4.89
CA ASN A 151 0.23 10.77 4.49
C ASN A 151 0.57 9.98 3.21
N ASP A 152 0.06 8.74 3.10
CA ASP A 152 0.29 7.91 1.93
C ASP A 152 -0.36 8.48 0.67
N HIS A 153 -1.63 8.89 0.76
CA HIS A 153 -2.40 9.58 -0.27
C HIS A 153 -1.65 10.82 -0.76
N LEU A 154 -1.34 11.75 0.14
CA LEU A 154 -0.70 13.02 -0.22
C LEU A 154 0.65 12.81 -0.90
N SER A 155 1.48 11.89 -0.41
CA SER A 155 2.80 11.65 -1.01
C SER A 155 2.70 10.96 -2.38
N LEU A 156 1.72 10.08 -2.59
CA LEU A 156 1.47 9.47 -3.90
C LEU A 156 0.94 10.49 -4.90
N SER A 157 -0.03 11.30 -4.47
CA SER A 157 -0.62 12.37 -5.25
C SER A 157 0.43 13.37 -5.73
N ASP A 158 1.30 13.86 -4.84
CA ASP A 158 2.43 14.73 -5.23
C ASP A 158 3.37 14.07 -6.25
N ALA A 159 3.62 12.77 -6.11
CA ALA A 159 4.47 12.03 -7.02
C ALA A 159 3.85 11.81 -8.41
N LEU A 160 2.52 11.77 -8.52
CA LEU A 160 1.80 11.54 -9.78
C LEU A 160 1.39 12.84 -10.48
N VAL A 161 0.78 13.79 -9.77
CA VAL A 161 0.17 15.01 -10.35
C VAL A 161 1.18 15.85 -11.13
N ARG A 162 2.45 15.89 -10.71
CA ARG A 162 3.50 16.62 -11.44
C ARG A 162 3.70 16.13 -12.88
N TRP A 163 3.38 14.87 -13.17
CA TRP A 163 3.53 14.22 -14.48
C TRP A 163 2.26 14.23 -15.33
N VAL A 164 1.14 14.70 -14.77
CA VAL A 164 -0.11 14.93 -15.50
C VAL A 164 0.07 16.09 -16.48
N GLU A 165 -0.59 16.00 -17.63
CA GLU A 165 -0.62 17.06 -18.64
C GLU A 165 -1.18 18.36 -18.03
N PRO A 166 -0.57 19.54 -18.27
CA PRO A 166 -0.88 20.73 -17.47
C PRO A 166 -2.32 21.22 -17.58
N SER A 167 -3.02 20.98 -18.69
CA SER A 167 -4.42 21.37 -18.86
C SER A 167 -5.41 20.50 -18.08
N LEU A 168 -4.95 19.41 -17.48
CA LEU A 168 -5.74 18.47 -16.67
C LEU A 168 -5.36 18.47 -15.19
N ARG A 169 -4.47 19.38 -14.75
CA ARG A 169 -4.01 19.42 -13.36
C ARG A 169 -5.12 19.78 -12.38
N ASP A 170 -5.96 20.75 -12.71
CA ASP A 170 -7.08 21.16 -11.85
C ASP A 170 -8.03 19.97 -11.59
N GLU A 171 -8.30 19.16 -12.62
CA GLU A 171 -9.12 17.93 -12.52
C GLU A 171 -8.44 16.86 -11.64
N ALA A 172 -7.12 16.68 -11.80
CA ALA A 172 -6.37 15.77 -10.93
C ALA A 172 -6.35 16.24 -9.47
N ASP A 173 -6.21 17.55 -9.23
CA ASP A 173 -6.18 18.15 -7.89
C ASP A 173 -7.55 18.03 -7.20
N GLU A 174 -8.67 18.13 -7.93
CA GLU A 174 -10.03 17.92 -7.39
C GLU A 174 -10.22 16.47 -6.89
N ALA A 175 -9.72 15.48 -7.64
CA ALA A 175 -9.74 14.08 -7.21
C ALA A 175 -8.89 13.86 -5.95
N VAL A 176 -7.73 14.53 -5.86
CA VAL A 176 -6.85 14.49 -4.67
C VAL A 176 -7.55 15.12 -3.47
N GLU A 177 -8.15 16.30 -3.64
CA GLU A 177 -8.84 17.04 -2.58
C GLU A 177 -10.01 16.23 -2.01
N THR A 178 -10.82 15.61 -2.87
CA THR A 178 -11.97 14.79 -2.43
C THR A 178 -11.56 13.67 -1.48
N ILE A 179 -10.47 12.95 -1.80
CA ILE A 179 -9.97 11.86 -0.95
C ILE A 179 -9.31 12.42 0.32
N THR A 180 -8.60 13.54 0.21
CA THR A 180 -7.96 14.22 1.35
C THR A 180 -9.00 14.62 2.40
N LEU A 181 -10.06 15.32 1.99
CA LEU A 181 -11.11 15.79 2.91
C LEU A 181 -11.80 14.62 3.61
N ALA A 182 -12.09 13.52 2.90
CA ALA A 182 -12.70 12.34 3.51
C ALA A 182 -11.81 11.70 4.59
N LEU A 183 -10.48 11.70 4.40
CA LEU A 183 -9.53 11.21 5.38
C LEU A 183 -9.41 12.16 6.57
N GLU A 184 -9.35 13.47 6.33
CA GLU A 184 -9.29 14.51 7.37
C GLU A 184 -10.54 14.50 8.26
N ASP A 185 -11.73 14.45 7.67
CA ASP A 185 -13.00 14.34 8.39
C ASP A 185 -13.02 13.12 9.31
N ALA A 186 -12.55 11.97 8.81
CA ALA A 186 -12.47 10.75 9.60
C ALA A 186 -11.43 10.85 10.73
N ILE A 187 -10.29 11.52 10.52
CA ILE A 187 -9.30 11.76 11.57
C ILE A 187 -9.88 12.66 12.68
N GLU A 188 -10.63 13.70 12.31
CA GLU A 188 -11.27 14.62 13.25
C GLU A 188 -12.24 13.88 14.18
N VAL A 189 -13.03 12.94 13.65
CA VAL A 189 -13.95 12.12 14.45
C VAL A 189 -13.25 11.30 15.54
N TYR A 190 -11.98 10.93 15.35
CA TYR A 190 -11.19 10.14 16.29
C TYR A 190 -10.20 10.96 17.14
N SER A 191 -10.24 12.29 17.03
CA SER A 191 -9.42 13.23 17.81
C SER A 191 -10.04 13.55 19.17
#